data_AF-A0AA39MPG1-F1
#
_entry.id   AF-A0AA39MPG1-F1
#
_cell.length_a   1.000
_cell.length_b   1.000
_cell.length_c   1.000
_cell.angle_alpha   90.00
_cell.angle_beta   90.00
_cell.angle_gamma   90.00
#
_symmetry.space_group_name_H-M   'P 1'
#
loop_
_entity.id
_entity.type
_entity.pdbx_description
1 polymer ?
#
loop_
_entity_poly.entity_id
_entity_poly.type
_entity_poly.pdbx_seq_one_letter_code
_entity_poly.pdbx_strand_id
1 'polypeptide(L)'
;MRWPSPTSSLSDDSQARAESPEPNTLEDDIEDRRKTWAGHNPTKAKIPIPQRKVRKGHNNEARKIRESEQRAKREAMAKEIEEIQEQYYEQLREVGTKYGQSFETVVNYVSYSSRYKKQRAPSLYLAKVSAKAEEINKDKPIGDRVHLDEIRKMVKDEEDTSDYEGMTKDEEKALLDRLLEKRTIKIEGLAHRTGAQFVGFMSRSDIHDTFQPTLRIVGMSAKEILVKFEKFCCAQSLNMNDREDSKDVRVQCMDLILQGLRNITGEKNLRMNYVNYETDIVVHHHVKIDGWPIGIKFESLSNLKNLLLRIRVFELVHEVMNTRVKPKL
;
A
#
# COMPACT_ATOMS: atom_id res chain seq x y z
N MET A 1 -37.33 -29.32 -36.07
CA MET A 1 -36.37 -28.21 -35.95
C MET A 1 -35.04 -28.68 -36.53
N ARG A 2 -34.75 -28.30 -37.78
CA ARG A 2 -33.52 -28.63 -38.52
C ARG A 2 -32.61 -27.40 -38.52
N TRP A 3 -31.37 -27.59 -38.12
CA TRP A 3 -30.31 -26.60 -38.26
C TRP A 3 -29.77 -26.63 -39.70
N PRO A 4 -29.47 -25.48 -40.34
CA PRO A 4 -28.77 -25.47 -41.61
C PRO A 4 -27.26 -25.41 -41.43
N SER A 5 -26.54 -26.08 -42.32
CA SER A 5 -25.08 -26.07 -42.47
C SER A 5 -24.58 -24.72 -42.99
N PRO A 6 -23.32 -24.32 -42.71
CA PRO A 6 -22.72 -23.14 -43.33
C PRO A 6 -22.04 -23.48 -44.67
N THR A 7 -22.40 -22.71 -45.69
CA THR A 7 -21.75 -22.61 -46.99
C THR A 7 -20.46 -21.81 -46.91
N SER A 8 -19.47 -22.25 -47.68
CA SER A 8 -18.26 -21.49 -47.99
C SER A 8 -18.58 -20.28 -48.87
N SER A 9 -17.81 -19.20 -48.70
CA SER A 9 -17.53 -18.28 -49.79
C SER A 9 -16.13 -17.66 -49.60
N LEU A 10 -15.34 -17.81 -50.67
CA LEU A 10 -14.05 -17.18 -50.92
C LEU A 10 -14.23 -15.67 -51.17
N SER A 11 -13.25 -14.88 -50.77
CA SER A 11 -12.69 -13.69 -51.46
C SER A 11 -11.78 -12.96 -50.46
N ASP A 12 -10.82 -12.13 -50.84
CA ASP A 12 -9.85 -12.12 -51.93
C ASP A 12 -8.78 -11.11 -51.46
N ASP A 13 -7.57 -11.27 -51.95
CA ASP A 13 -6.48 -10.29 -52.02
C ASP A 13 -6.30 -9.17 -50.97
N SER A 14 -5.18 -9.24 -50.25
CA SER A 14 -4.43 -8.05 -49.81
C SER A 14 -2.93 -8.36 -49.78
N GLN A 15 -2.23 -7.86 -50.80
CA GLN A 15 -0.78 -7.88 -50.94
C GLN A 15 -0.11 -7.17 -49.75
N ALA A 16 0.54 -7.95 -48.88
CA ALA A 16 1.48 -7.42 -47.90
C ALA A 16 2.82 -7.12 -48.58
N ARG A 17 3.13 -5.83 -48.69
CA ARG A 17 4.40 -5.29 -49.16
C ARG A 17 5.47 -5.62 -48.11
N ALA A 18 6.42 -6.48 -48.47
CA ALA A 18 7.59 -6.78 -47.64
C ALA A 18 8.52 -5.55 -47.61
N GLU A 19 8.54 -4.84 -46.49
CA GLU A 19 9.60 -3.87 -46.18
C GLU A 19 10.84 -4.63 -45.71
N SER A 20 11.94 -4.44 -46.44
CA SER A 20 13.25 -4.97 -46.10
C SER A 20 13.74 -4.37 -44.77
N PRO A 21 14.26 -5.18 -43.82
CA PRO A 21 14.88 -4.65 -42.62
C PRO A 21 16.17 -3.90 -42.98
N GLU A 22 16.29 -2.66 -42.50
CA GLU A 22 17.51 -1.86 -42.61
C GLU A 22 18.71 -2.57 -41.97
N PRO A 23 19.93 -2.37 -42.51
CA PRO A 23 21.13 -3.04 -42.01
C PRO A 23 21.46 -2.58 -40.58
N ASN A 24 21.30 -3.49 -39.61
CA ASN A 24 21.77 -3.33 -38.23
C ASN A 24 23.24 -2.87 -38.25
N THR A 25 23.52 -1.75 -37.60
CA THR A 25 24.89 -1.25 -37.47
C THR A 25 25.69 -2.16 -36.54
N LEU A 26 26.94 -2.44 -36.91
CA LEU A 26 27.87 -3.34 -36.19
C LEU A 26 28.13 -2.95 -34.73
N GLU A 27 27.76 -1.72 -34.32
CA GLU A 27 27.94 -1.20 -32.97
C GLU A 27 26.83 -1.67 -32.01
N ASP A 28 25.60 -1.85 -32.48
CA ASP A 28 24.47 -2.33 -31.67
C ASP A 28 24.69 -3.79 -31.20
N ASP A 29 25.34 -4.60 -32.05
CA ASP A 29 25.68 -6.01 -31.74
C ASP A 29 26.80 -6.15 -30.68
N ILE A 30 27.58 -5.10 -30.44
CA ILE A 30 28.66 -5.09 -29.44
C ILE A 30 28.10 -4.74 -28.06
N GLU A 31 27.13 -3.83 -27.99
CA GLU A 31 26.55 -3.38 -26.73
C GLU A 31 25.64 -4.44 -26.10
N ASP A 32 24.89 -5.19 -26.91
CA ASP A 32 24.05 -6.28 -26.42
C ASP A 32 24.86 -7.50 -25.95
N ARG A 33 26.03 -7.76 -26.55
CA ARG A 33 26.95 -8.78 -26.05
C ARG A 33 27.44 -8.46 -24.64
N ARG A 34 27.72 -7.19 -24.33
CA ARG A 34 28.21 -6.77 -23.01
C ARG A 34 27.18 -6.97 -21.90
N LYS A 35 25.88 -6.91 -22.19
CA LYS A 35 24.83 -7.07 -21.16
C LYS A 35 24.58 -8.52 -20.74
N THR A 36 25.05 -9.50 -21.50
CA THR A 36 24.86 -10.92 -21.17
C THR A 36 26.00 -11.44 -20.30
N TRP A 37 25.70 -12.33 -19.36
CA TRP A 37 26.72 -13.00 -18.51
C TRP A 37 27.85 -13.63 -19.35
N ALA A 38 27.51 -14.12 -20.55
CA ALA A 38 28.43 -14.71 -21.51
C ALA A 38 29.44 -13.69 -22.10
N GLY A 39 29.04 -12.44 -22.32
CA GLY A 39 29.96 -11.39 -22.78
C GLY A 39 30.93 -10.91 -21.70
N HIS A 40 30.50 -10.92 -20.44
CA HIS A 40 31.36 -10.57 -19.30
C HIS A 40 32.35 -11.67 -18.90
N ASN A 41 32.11 -12.94 -19.25
CA ASN A 41 32.96 -14.07 -18.89
C ASN A 41 33.27 -14.98 -20.09
N PRO A 42 34.00 -14.49 -21.12
CA PRO A 42 34.24 -15.23 -22.35
C PRO A 42 35.08 -16.49 -22.17
N THR A 43 35.86 -16.57 -21.09
CA THR A 43 36.75 -17.71 -20.77
C THR A 43 36.10 -18.75 -19.86
N LYS A 44 34.90 -18.49 -19.31
CA LYS A 44 34.21 -19.46 -18.45
C LYS A 44 33.32 -20.35 -19.32
N ALA A 45 33.48 -21.66 -19.19
CA ALA A 45 32.60 -22.62 -19.84
C ALA A 45 31.14 -22.30 -19.48
N LYS A 46 30.27 -22.18 -20.51
CA LYS A 46 28.83 -21.98 -20.30
C LYS A 46 28.33 -23.12 -19.43
N ILE A 47 27.93 -22.81 -18.20
CA ILE A 47 27.27 -23.78 -17.33
C ILE A 47 26.01 -24.19 -18.08
N PRO A 48 25.82 -25.48 -18.42
CA PRO A 48 24.62 -25.92 -19.11
C PRO A 48 23.44 -25.53 -18.23
N ILE A 49 22.60 -24.61 -18.73
CA ILE A 49 21.37 -24.24 -18.06
C ILE A 49 20.63 -25.55 -17.85
N PRO A 50 20.32 -25.94 -16.59
CA PRO A 50 19.55 -27.15 -16.35
C PRO A 50 18.29 -27.03 -17.19
N GLN A 51 18.15 -27.90 -18.19
CA GLN A 51 16.97 -27.96 -19.03
C GLN A 51 15.80 -28.09 -18.07
N ARG A 52 15.00 -27.03 -17.95
CA ARG A 52 13.87 -26.99 -17.03
C ARG A 52 12.98 -28.13 -17.49
N LYS A 53 12.98 -29.25 -16.76
CA LYS A 53 12.20 -30.43 -17.10
C LYS A 53 10.78 -29.94 -17.32
N VAL A 54 10.34 -29.89 -18.58
CA VAL A 54 8.98 -29.54 -18.93
C VAL A 54 8.14 -30.54 -18.15
N ARG A 55 7.42 -30.06 -17.13
CA ARG A 55 6.57 -30.92 -16.32
C ARG A 55 5.55 -31.50 -17.29
N LYS A 56 5.73 -32.77 -17.69
CA LYS A 56 4.74 -33.54 -18.44
C LYS A 56 3.40 -33.29 -17.76
N GLY A 57 2.41 -32.88 -18.55
CA GLY A 57 1.12 -32.40 -18.07
C GLY A 57 0.60 -33.27 -16.93
N HIS A 58 0.64 -32.75 -15.71
CA HIS A 58 0.01 -33.42 -14.59
C HIS A 58 -1.49 -33.43 -14.89
N ASN A 59 -2.08 -34.63 -14.95
CA ASN A 59 -3.48 -34.88 -15.25
C ASN A 59 -4.37 -33.86 -14.51
N ASN A 60 -5.00 -32.95 -15.27
CA ASN A 60 -5.94 -31.96 -14.72
C ASN A 60 -7.05 -32.64 -13.90
N GLU A 61 -7.41 -33.88 -14.26
CA GLU A 61 -8.38 -34.71 -13.54
C GLU A 61 -7.88 -35.14 -12.16
N ALA A 62 -6.64 -35.60 -12.04
CA ALA A 62 -6.04 -35.95 -10.74
C ALA A 62 -5.92 -34.73 -9.83
N ARG A 63 -5.72 -33.53 -10.40
CA ARG A 63 -5.75 -32.27 -9.64
C ARG A 63 -7.15 -31.96 -9.13
N LYS A 64 -8.18 -32.06 -10.00
CA LYS A 64 -9.59 -31.85 -9.62
C LYS A 64 -10.04 -32.80 -8.51
N ILE A 65 -9.65 -34.08 -8.58
CA ILE A 65 -9.97 -35.08 -7.54
C ILE A 65 -9.34 -34.69 -6.20
N ARG A 66 -8.05 -34.28 -6.19
CA ARG A 66 -7.40 -33.81 -4.96
C ARG A 66 -8.03 -32.54 -4.40
N GLU A 67 -8.43 -31.61 -5.26
CA GLU A 67 -9.13 -30.39 -4.85
C GLU A 67 -10.49 -30.70 -4.21
N SER A 68 -11.27 -31.62 -4.79
CA SER A 68 -12.56 -32.05 -4.21
C SER A 68 -12.38 -32.82 -2.91
N GLU A 69 -11.39 -33.71 -2.81
CA GLU A 69 -11.04 -34.40 -1.56
C GLU A 69 -10.61 -33.42 -0.46
N GLN A 70 -9.77 -32.44 -0.80
CA GLN A 70 -9.34 -31.41 0.16
C GLN A 70 -10.51 -30.53 0.60
N ARG A 71 -11.44 -30.20 -0.31
CA ARG A 71 -12.66 -29.47 0.04
C ARG A 71 -13.52 -30.29 1.01
N ALA A 72 -13.77 -31.56 0.71
CA ALA A 72 -14.53 -32.45 1.59
C ALA A 72 -13.90 -32.57 2.98
N LYS A 73 -12.57 -32.68 3.07
CA LYS A 73 -11.85 -32.69 4.36
C LYS A 73 -11.99 -31.39 5.13
N ARG A 74 -11.94 -30.24 4.47
CA ARG A 74 -12.14 -28.92 5.10
C ARG A 74 -13.57 -28.76 5.59
N GLU A 75 -14.55 -29.21 4.82
CA GLU A 75 -15.96 -29.18 5.20
C GLU A 75 -16.24 -30.10 6.40
N ALA A 76 -15.65 -31.30 6.43
CA ALA A 76 -15.76 -32.20 7.59
C ALA A 76 -15.14 -31.58 8.85
N MET A 77 -13.93 -31.02 8.74
CA MET A 77 -13.27 -30.32 9.85
C MET A 77 -14.08 -29.12 10.35
N ALA A 78 -14.70 -28.35 9.45
CA ALA A 78 -15.52 -27.21 9.83
C ALA A 78 -16.74 -27.63 10.64
N LYS A 79 -17.40 -28.73 10.25
CA LYS A 79 -18.53 -29.31 11.00
C LYS A 79 -18.11 -29.80 12.39
N GLU A 80 -16.99 -30.52 12.49
CA GLU A 80 -16.46 -30.96 13.79
C GLU A 80 -16.15 -29.76 14.71
N ILE A 81 -15.61 -28.66 14.18
CA ILE A 81 -15.36 -27.44 14.94
C ILE A 81 -16.68 -26.80 15.42
N GLU A 82 -17.71 -26.77 14.58
CA GLU A 82 -19.04 -26.25 14.91
C GLU A 82 -19.69 -27.08 16.03
N GLU A 83 -19.66 -28.40 15.93
CA GLU A 83 -20.16 -29.31 16.98
C GLU A 83 -19.44 -29.10 18.33
N ILE A 84 -18.11 -28.93 18.31
CA ILE A 84 -17.33 -28.63 19.52
C ILE A 84 -17.74 -27.27 20.11
N GLN A 85 -17.98 -26.26 19.28
CA GLN A 85 -18.44 -24.95 19.75
C GLN A 85 -19.82 -25.01 20.39
N GLU A 86 -20.75 -25.76 19.79
CA GLU A 86 -22.10 -25.97 20.34
C GLU A 86 -22.05 -26.66 21.70
N GLN A 87 -21.29 -27.76 21.82
CA GLN A 87 -21.10 -28.46 23.09
C GLN A 87 -20.50 -27.55 24.16
N TYR A 88 -19.50 -26.74 23.79
CA TYR A 88 -18.88 -25.79 24.69
C TYR A 88 -19.87 -24.71 25.17
N TYR A 89 -20.71 -24.17 24.29
CA TYR A 89 -21.74 -23.21 24.69
C TYR A 89 -22.82 -23.82 25.59
N GLU A 90 -23.17 -25.09 25.38
CA GLU A 90 -24.11 -25.78 26.25
C GLU A 90 -23.54 -25.96 27.67
N GLN A 91 -22.26 -26.32 27.79
CA GLN A 91 -21.56 -26.35 29.09
C GLN A 91 -21.56 -24.97 29.77
N LEU A 92 -21.35 -23.89 29.02
CA LEU A 92 -21.43 -22.52 29.58
C LEU A 92 -22.85 -22.15 30.03
N ARG A 93 -23.89 -22.63 29.32
CA ARG A 93 -25.30 -22.47 29.74
C ARG A 93 -25.58 -23.19 31.05
N GLU A 94 -25.14 -24.44 31.18
CA GLU A 94 -25.27 -25.22 32.42
C GLU A 94 -24.57 -24.55 33.62
N VAL A 95 -23.38 -23.98 33.40
CA VAL A 95 -22.69 -23.19 34.42
C VAL A 95 -23.51 -21.94 34.79
N GLY A 96 -24.07 -21.25 33.80
CA GLY A 96 -24.95 -20.09 34.02
C GLY A 96 -26.17 -20.43 34.87
N THR A 97 -26.88 -21.51 34.53
CA THR A 97 -28.07 -21.96 35.29
C THR A 97 -27.71 -22.42 36.70
N LYS A 98 -26.59 -23.13 36.88
CA LYS A 98 -26.10 -23.60 38.18
C LYS A 98 -25.80 -22.45 39.16
N TYR A 99 -25.29 -21.32 38.68
CA TYR A 99 -24.92 -20.17 39.52
C TYR A 99 -25.87 -18.97 39.40
N GLY A 100 -26.99 -19.11 38.67
CA GLY A 100 -27.97 -18.03 38.47
C GLY A 100 -27.41 -16.81 37.71
N GLN A 101 -26.42 -17.02 36.83
CA GLN A 101 -25.82 -15.97 36.00
C GLN A 101 -26.34 -16.05 34.57
N SER A 102 -26.43 -14.91 33.87
CA SER A 102 -26.81 -14.93 32.45
C SER A 102 -25.71 -15.58 31.61
N PHE A 103 -26.10 -16.31 30.56
CA PHE A 103 -25.16 -16.95 29.62
C PHE A 103 -24.13 -15.95 29.08
N GLU A 104 -24.56 -14.74 28.70
CA GLU A 104 -23.68 -13.68 28.22
C GLU A 104 -22.63 -13.25 29.26
N THR A 105 -23.00 -13.22 30.55
CA THR A 105 -22.05 -12.91 31.63
C THR A 105 -21.01 -14.01 31.78
N VAL A 106 -21.42 -15.29 31.74
CA VAL A 106 -20.50 -16.43 31.80
C VAL A 106 -19.58 -16.47 30.59
N VAL A 107 -20.12 -16.25 29.39
CA VAL A 107 -19.33 -16.12 28.16
C VAL A 107 -18.34 -14.99 28.29
N ASN A 108 -18.72 -13.83 28.83
CA ASN A 108 -17.81 -12.71 29.07
C ASN A 108 -16.71 -13.04 30.11
N TYR A 109 -16.96 -13.90 31.09
CA TYR A 109 -15.91 -14.33 32.03
C TYR A 109 -14.88 -15.25 31.38
N VAL A 110 -15.32 -16.17 30.54
CA VAL A 110 -14.43 -17.17 29.91
C VAL A 110 -13.76 -16.61 28.67
N SER A 111 -14.47 -15.82 27.88
CA SER A 111 -13.91 -15.07 26.79
C SER A 111 -13.05 -13.93 27.35
N TYR A 112 -11.73 -14.09 27.25
CA TYR A 112 -10.79 -13.01 27.58
C TYR A 112 -11.00 -11.75 26.72
N SER A 113 -11.84 -11.82 25.68
CA SER A 113 -12.21 -10.70 24.81
C SER A 113 -12.87 -9.55 25.57
N SER A 114 -13.66 -9.82 26.63
CA SER A 114 -14.34 -8.79 27.41
C SER A 114 -13.40 -7.91 28.25
N ARG A 115 -12.20 -8.42 28.57
CA ARG A 115 -11.20 -7.69 29.39
C ARG A 115 -10.37 -6.69 28.59
N TYR A 116 -10.39 -6.80 27.27
CA TYR A 116 -9.76 -5.78 26.44
C TYR A 116 -10.60 -4.52 26.54
N LYS A 117 -9.98 -3.44 27.02
CA LYS A 117 -10.60 -2.13 26.95
C LYS A 117 -10.89 -1.84 25.49
N LYS A 118 -12.18 -1.83 25.11
CA LYS A 118 -12.62 -1.33 23.82
C LYS A 118 -11.94 0.03 23.61
N GLN A 119 -11.44 0.28 22.40
CA GLN A 119 -10.94 1.61 22.10
C GLN A 119 -12.04 2.61 22.47
N ARG A 120 -11.69 3.63 23.27
CA ARG A 120 -12.66 4.61 23.73
C ARG A 120 -13.28 5.24 22.49
N ALA A 121 -14.61 5.19 22.40
CA ALA A 121 -15.34 5.85 21.35
C ALA A 121 -14.86 7.31 21.27
N PRO A 122 -14.66 7.87 20.07
CA PRO A 122 -14.32 9.27 19.91
C PRO A 122 -15.40 10.11 20.63
N SER A 123 -14.94 11.00 21.50
CA SER A 123 -15.83 11.95 22.17
C SER A 123 -16.12 13.09 21.22
N LEU A 124 -17.38 13.54 21.16
CA LEU A 124 -17.78 14.71 20.38
C LEU A 124 -16.93 15.95 20.74
N TYR A 125 -16.62 16.14 22.02
CA TYR A 125 -15.72 17.21 22.48
C TYR A 125 -14.34 17.15 21.80
N LEU A 126 -13.74 15.95 21.70
CA LEU A 126 -12.45 15.80 21.01
C LEU A 126 -12.56 16.07 19.50
N ALA A 127 -13.72 15.77 18.90
CA ALA A 127 -13.97 16.10 17.51
C ALA A 127 -14.08 17.62 17.30
N LYS A 128 -14.81 18.32 18.17
CA LYS A 128 -14.89 19.80 18.19
C LYS A 128 -13.50 20.44 18.36
N VAL A 129 -12.72 19.98 19.34
CA VAL A 129 -11.32 20.42 19.55
C VAL A 129 -10.46 20.18 18.30
N SER A 130 -10.62 19.04 17.62
CA SER A 130 -9.86 18.76 16.40
C SER A 130 -10.27 19.65 15.23
N ALA A 131 -11.55 20.00 15.10
CA ALA A 131 -12.05 20.89 14.04
C ALA A 131 -11.55 22.31 14.26
N LYS A 132 -11.74 22.86 15.48
CA LYS A 132 -11.24 24.19 15.86
C LYS A 132 -9.72 24.30 15.74
N ALA A 133 -8.99 23.23 16.08
CA ALA A 133 -7.54 23.18 15.89
C ALA A 133 -7.13 23.30 14.41
N GLU A 134 -7.93 22.83 13.47
CA GLU A 134 -7.66 22.98 12.03
C GLU A 134 -8.00 24.38 11.53
N GLU A 135 -9.10 24.95 11.99
CA GLU A 135 -9.49 26.32 11.64
C GLU A 135 -8.44 27.33 12.09
N ILE A 136 -8.03 27.27 13.36
CA ILE A 136 -7.10 28.24 13.95
C ILE A 136 -5.68 28.09 13.41
N ASN A 137 -5.26 26.86 13.08
CA ASN A 137 -3.88 26.58 12.67
C ASN A 137 -3.69 26.42 11.16
N LYS A 138 -4.72 26.68 10.35
CA LYS A 138 -4.65 26.53 8.89
C LYS A 138 -3.57 27.40 8.28
N ASP A 139 -3.49 28.65 8.73
CA ASP A 139 -2.60 29.67 8.16
C ASP A 139 -1.33 29.92 9.02
N LYS A 140 -1.17 29.19 10.13
CA LYS A 140 -0.03 29.36 11.04
C LYS A 140 1.10 28.36 10.73
N PRO A 141 2.37 28.83 10.65
CA PRO A 141 3.52 27.94 10.49
C PRO A 141 3.67 27.04 11.73
N ILE A 142 4.38 25.91 11.60
CA ILE A 142 4.43 24.84 12.63
C ILE A 142 4.86 25.35 14.02
N GLY A 143 5.73 26.38 14.09
CA GLY A 143 6.20 26.96 15.35
C GLY A 143 5.19 27.88 16.06
N ASP A 144 4.28 28.50 15.32
CA ASP A 144 3.35 29.52 15.83
C ASP A 144 1.93 28.98 16.04
N ARG A 145 1.77 27.65 15.92
CA ARG A 145 0.47 26.99 16.13
C ARG A 145 0.04 27.13 17.59
N VAL A 146 -1.25 27.40 17.77
CA VAL A 146 -1.87 27.56 19.09
C VAL A 146 -1.77 26.25 19.86
N HIS A 147 -1.41 26.35 21.13
CA HIS A 147 -1.23 25.17 21.97
C HIS A 147 -2.57 24.46 22.22
N LEU A 148 -2.54 23.12 22.38
CA LEU A 148 -3.75 22.32 22.53
C LEU A 148 -4.62 22.74 23.73
N ASP A 149 -3.99 23.19 24.81
CA ASP A 149 -4.73 23.62 26.01
C ASP A 149 -5.46 24.94 25.81
N GLU A 150 -4.94 25.85 24.99
CA GLU A 150 -5.64 27.07 24.60
C GLU A 150 -6.82 26.74 23.67
N ILE A 151 -6.64 25.83 22.72
CA ILE A 151 -7.74 25.36 21.85
C ILE A 151 -8.84 24.70 22.69
N ARG A 152 -8.47 23.91 23.71
CA ARG A 152 -9.44 23.31 24.65
C ARG A 152 -10.19 24.35 25.45
N LYS A 153 -9.52 25.45 25.87
CA LYS A 153 -10.18 26.58 26.53
C LYS A 153 -11.13 27.29 25.57
N MET A 154 -10.71 27.59 24.34
CA MET A 154 -11.56 28.20 23.31
C MET A 154 -12.82 27.38 22.97
N VAL A 155 -12.76 26.05 23.09
CA VAL A 155 -13.94 25.18 22.89
C VAL A 155 -14.83 25.10 24.14
N LYS A 156 -14.31 25.48 25.32
CA LYS A 156 -15.05 25.48 26.59
C LYS A 156 -15.61 26.85 26.97
N ASP A 157 -14.90 27.91 26.65
CA ASP A 157 -15.25 29.27 27.01
C ASP A 157 -16.28 29.73 25.96
N GLU A 158 -17.55 29.68 26.36
CA GLU A 158 -18.76 29.56 25.55
C GLU A 158 -19.00 30.66 24.49
N GLU A 159 -18.21 31.74 24.46
CA GLU A 159 -18.44 32.93 23.62
C GLU A 159 -18.21 32.69 22.11
N ASP A 160 -17.44 31.65 21.76
CA ASP A 160 -17.16 31.22 20.37
C ASP A 160 -17.84 29.87 20.03
N THR A 161 -18.76 29.41 20.90
CA THR A 161 -19.42 28.09 20.84
C THR A 161 -20.76 28.12 20.11
N SER A 162 -21.18 29.30 19.64
CA SER A 162 -22.35 29.51 18.78
C SER A 162 -22.43 28.53 17.61
N ASP A 163 -21.30 28.18 16.98
CA ASP A 163 -21.29 27.28 15.83
C ASP A 163 -21.58 25.81 16.20
N TYR A 164 -21.47 25.48 17.49
CA TYR A 164 -21.54 24.11 18.01
C TYR A 164 -22.75 23.87 18.91
N GLU A 165 -23.45 24.92 19.33
CA GLU A 165 -24.72 24.88 20.05
C GLU A 165 -25.88 24.98 19.05
N GLY A 166 -26.42 23.82 18.65
CA GLY A 166 -27.47 23.75 17.63
C GLY A 166 -27.14 22.85 16.44
N MET A 167 -25.96 22.23 16.43
CA MET A 167 -25.62 21.23 15.43
C MET A 167 -26.64 20.08 15.42
N THR A 168 -27.01 19.70 14.21
CA THR A 168 -27.81 18.51 13.97
C THR A 168 -27.00 17.25 14.31
N LYS A 169 -27.70 16.15 14.62
CA LYS A 169 -27.04 14.86 14.88
C LYS A 169 -26.18 14.38 13.71
N ASP A 170 -26.52 14.79 12.49
CA ASP A 170 -25.78 14.42 11.28
C ASP A 170 -24.44 15.18 11.20
N GLU A 171 -24.41 16.45 11.60
CA GLU A 171 -23.16 17.23 11.68
C GLU A 171 -22.26 16.73 12.81
N GLU A 172 -22.82 16.38 13.96
CA GLU A 172 -22.07 15.74 15.05
C GLU A 172 -21.43 14.43 14.59
N LYS A 173 -22.18 13.60 13.85
CA LYS A 173 -21.68 12.36 13.27
C LYS A 173 -20.58 12.62 12.25
N ALA A 174 -20.75 13.60 11.36
CA ALA A 174 -19.72 13.98 10.38
C ALA A 174 -18.41 14.42 11.05
N LEU A 175 -18.47 15.15 12.17
CA LEU A 175 -17.29 15.52 12.95
C LEU A 175 -16.60 14.30 13.57
N LEU A 176 -17.36 13.34 14.10
CA LEU A 176 -16.82 12.10 14.65
C LEU A 176 -16.15 11.25 13.56
N ASP A 177 -16.79 11.11 12.40
CA ASP A 177 -16.26 10.35 11.25
C ASP A 177 -14.97 10.99 10.74
N ARG A 178 -14.95 12.33 10.60
CA ARG A 178 -13.74 13.09 10.24
C ARG A 178 -12.61 12.92 11.26
N LEU A 179 -12.92 12.84 12.55
CA LEU A 179 -11.92 12.57 13.59
C LEU A 179 -11.36 11.14 13.48
N LEU A 180 -12.21 10.16 13.17
CA LEU A 180 -11.80 8.77 12.99
C LEU A 180 -10.89 8.63 11.77
N GLU A 181 -11.23 9.24 10.64
CA GLU A 181 -10.42 9.25 9.43
C GLU A 181 -9.04 9.86 9.66
N LYS A 182 -8.96 10.97 10.41
CA LYS A 182 -7.64 11.52 10.79
C LYS A 182 -6.82 10.58 11.65
N ARG A 183 -7.47 9.83 12.56
CA ARG A 183 -6.76 8.85 13.41
C ARG A 183 -6.23 7.69 12.57
N THR A 184 -7.01 7.18 11.62
CA THR A 184 -6.56 6.10 10.72
C THR A 184 -5.41 6.58 9.85
N ILE A 185 -5.53 7.73 9.18
CA ILE A 185 -4.45 8.32 8.36
C ILE A 185 -3.19 8.55 9.20
N LYS A 186 -3.32 9.01 10.46
CA LYS A 186 -2.16 9.25 11.32
C LYS A 186 -1.46 7.94 11.73
N ILE A 187 -2.23 6.88 12.00
CA ILE A 187 -1.71 5.56 12.34
C ILE A 187 -1.02 4.93 11.12
N GLU A 188 -1.67 4.95 9.96
CA GLU A 188 -1.12 4.42 8.70
C GLU A 188 0.13 5.20 8.26
N GLY A 189 0.04 6.54 8.28
CA GLY A 189 1.15 7.42 7.95
C GLY A 189 2.32 7.37 8.95
N LEU A 190 2.12 6.81 10.16
CA LEU A 190 3.22 6.62 11.10
C LEU A 190 4.19 5.55 10.57
N ALA A 191 3.66 4.43 10.07
CA ALA A 191 4.46 3.35 9.50
C ALA A 191 5.27 3.80 8.28
N HIS A 192 4.69 4.66 7.44
CA HIS A 192 5.40 5.26 6.30
C HIS A 192 6.53 6.21 6.71
N ARG A 193 6.32 7.02 7.75
CA ARG A 193 7.29 8.06 8.16
C ARG A 193 8.47 7.53 8.96
N THR A 194 8.24 6.60 9.86
CA THR A 194 9.30 6.06 10.72
C THR A 194 10.00 4.86 10.08
N GLY A 195 9.41 4.28 9.03
CA GLY A 195 9.82 2.97 8.50
C GLY A 195 9.62 1.83 9.52
N ALA A 196 9.10 2.14 10.71
CA ALA A 196 8.97 1.21 11.82
C ALA A 196 7.55 0.64 11.82
N GLN A 197 7.45 -0.66 11.53
CA GLN A 197 6.26 -1.44 11.83
C GLN A 197 6.47 -2.04 13.21
N PHE A 198 5.67 -1.62 14.20
CA PHE A 198 5.73 -2.18 15.54
C PHE A 198 4.49 -3.00 15.82
N VAL A 199 4.68 -4.17 16.43
CA VAL A 199 3.61 -4.93 17.07
C VAL A 199 3.97 -4.98 18.55
N GLY A 200 3.18 -4.30 19.38
CA GLY A 200 3.39 -4.26 20.82
C GLY A 200 2.45 -5.23 21.53
N PHE A 201 2.99 -6.23 22.20
CA PHE A 201 2.24 -7.05 23.15
C PHE A 201 2.53 -6.56 24.56
N MET A 202 1.50 -6.12 25.28
CA MET A 202 1.63 -5.69 26.67
C MET A 202 0.82 -6.65 27.56
N SER A 203 1.51 -7.40 28.41
CA SER A 203 0.87 -8.15 29.50
C SER A 203 0.99 -7.34 30.78
N ARG A 204 -0.13 -7.09 31.45
CA ARG A 204 -0.12 -6.69 32.87
C ARG A 204 -0.12 -7.98 33.70
N SER A 205 1.00 -8.30 34.32
CA SER A 205 1.09 -9.31 35.38
C SER A 205 1.31 -8.63 36.73
N ASP A 206 0.85 -9.25 37.79
CA ASP A 206 1.22 -8.88 39.16
C ASP A 206 2.68 -9.27 39.43
N ILE A 207 3.36 -8.58 40.35
CA ILE A 207 4.76 -8.88 40.72
C ILE A 207 4.92 -10.27 41.35
N HIS A 208 3.85 -10.84 41.90
CA HIS A 208 3.84 -12.16 42.51
C HIS A 208 3.33 -13.25 41.56
N ASP A 209 3.02 -12.91 40.31
CA ASP A 209 2.47 -13.87 39.36
C ASP A 209 3.60 -14.68 38.71
N THR A 210 3.72 -15.96 39.07
CA THR A 210 4.69 -16.91 38.49
C THR A 210 4.30 -17.40 37.10
N PHE A 211 3.22 -16.87 36.52
CA PHE A 211 2.73 -17.30 35.21
C PHE A 211 3.66 -16.85 34.08
N GLN A 212 4.15 -17.80 33.28
CA GLN A 212 4.77 -17.44 32.01
C GLN A 212 3.69 -16.91 31.06
N PRO A 213 3.82 -15.68 30.53
CA PRO A 213 2.83 -15.12 29.64
C PRO A 213 2.80 -15.93 28.34
N THR A 214 1.81 -16.82 28.25
CA THR A 214 1.46 -17.51 27.02
C THR A 214 0.43 -16.64 26.31
N LEU A 215 0.76 -16.17 25.11
CA LEU A 215 -0.18 -15.46 24.23
C LEU A 215 -1.18 -16.47 23.67
N ARG A 216 -2.16 -16.85 24.51
CA ARG A 216 -3.18 -17.87 24.20
C ARG A 216 -3.99 -17.56 22.94
N ILE A 217 -4.10 -16.29 22.55
CA ILE A 217 -4.83 -15.87 21.34
C ILE A 217 -4.29 -16.56 20.07
N VAL A 218 -3.01 -16.94 20.06
CA VAL A 218 -2.37 -17.52 18.88
C VAL A 218 -2.03 -19.01 19.09
N GLY A 219 -2.27 -19.56 20.29
CA GLY A 219 -1.82 -20.91 20.65
C GLY A 219 -0.31 -21.10 20.53
N MET A 220 0.45 -19.99 20.55
CA MET A 220 1.90 -19.97 20.35
C MET A 220 2.56 -19.39 21.59
N SER A 221 3.72 -19.95 21.94
CA SER A 221 4.59 -19.36 22.94
C SER A 221 5.12 -17.99 22.49
N ALA A 222 5.47 -17.12 23.44
CA ALA A 222 6.06 -15.81 23.12
C ALA A 222 7.31 -15.95 22.22
N LYS A 223 8.11 -17.01 22.43
CA LYS A 223 9.27 -17.35 21.60
C LYS A 223 8.89 -17.69 20.16
N GLU A 224 7.84 -18.48 19.95
CA GLU A 224 7.35 -18.80 18.61
C GLU A 224 6.77 -17.58 17.89
N ILE A 225 6.09 -16.69 18.61
CA ILE A 225 5.60 -15.42 18.06
C ILE A 225 6.78 -14.55 17.64
N LEU A 226 7.82 -14.42 18.47
CA LEU A 226 9.04 -13.70 18.10
C LEU A 226 9.71 -14.30 16.87
N VAL A 227 9.89 -15.62 16.80
CA VAL A 227 10.49 -16.30 15.62
C VAL A 227 9.63 -16.13 14.37
N LYS A 228 8.30 -16.19 14.49
CA LYS A 228 7.41 -15.97 13.34
C LYS A 228 7.35 -14.52 12.93
N PHE A 229 7.40 -13.59 13.87
CA PHE A 229 7.48 -12.16 13.59
C PHE A 229 8.82 -11.80 12.95
N GLU A 230 9.93 -12.35 13.44
CA GLU A 230 11.24 -12.23 12.81
C GLU A 230 11.22 -12.80 11.40
N LYS A 231 10.68 -14.01 11.19
CA LYS A 231 10.49 -14.58 9.85
C LYS A 231 9.57 -13.73 8.97
N PHE A 232 8.52 -13.14 9.52
CA PHE A 232 7.62 -12.23 8.81
C PHE A 232 8.38 -10.98 8.39
N CYS A 233 9.08 -10.31 9.31
CA CYS A 233 9.92 -9.15 9.03
C CYS A 233 11.02 -9.48 8.02
N CYS A 234 11.65 -10.66 8.10
CA CYS A 234 12.65 -11.14 7.16
C CYS A 234 12.06 -11.46 5.78
N ALA A 235 10.86 -12.03 5.71
CA ALA A 235 10.13 -12.25 4.46
C ALA A 235 9.66 -10.93 3.84
N GLN A 236 9.24 -9.98 4.67
CA GLN A 236 8.89 -8.63 4.25
C GLN A 236 10.13 -7.81 3.88
N SER A 237 11.30 -8.08 4.47
CA SER A 237 12.58 -7.48 4.09
C SER A 237 13.10 -8.02 2.76
N LEU A 238 12.72 -9.25 2.36
CA LEU A 238 12.92 -9.70 0.98
C LEU A 238 12.03 -8.90 -0.01
N ASN A 239 10.83 -8.48 0.42
CA ASN A 239 9.99 -7.53 -0.31
C ASN A 239 10.43 -6.06 -0.13
N MET A 240 11.46 -5.75 0.66
CA MET A 240 12.00 -4.37 0.70
C MET A 240 12.78 -4.03 -0.57
N ASN A 241 13.19 -5.01 -1.36
CA ASN A 241 13.71 -4.78 -2.71
C ASN A 241 12.60 -4.37 -3.70
N ASP A 242 11.34 -4.76 -3.45
CA ASP A 242 10.16 -4.34 -4.24
C ASP A 242 9.49 -3.09 -3.66
N ARG A 243 9.93 -2.65 -2.48
CA ARG A 243 9.49 -1.40 -1.87
C ARG A 243 10.25 -0.28 -2.57
N GLU A 244 9.68 0.24 -3.66
CA GLU A 244 10.25 1.28 -4.53
C GLU A 244 11.24 2.14 -3.74
N ASP A 245 12.53 1.85 -3.91
CA ASP A 245 13.53 2.57 -3.14
C ASP A 245 13.36 4.04 -3.53
N SER A 246 13.66 4.94 -2.62
CA SER A 246 13.74 6.37 -2.92
C SER A 246 14.60 6.68 -4.16
N LYS A 247 15.48 5.74 -4.54
CA LYS A 247 16.22 5.70 -5.80
C LYS A 247 15.33 5.39 -7.00
N ASP A 248 14.46 4.38 -6.93
CA ASP A 248 13.59 3.98 -8.03
C ASP A 248 12.57 5.06 -8.36
N VAL A 249 11.91 5.65 -7.35
CA VAL A 249 10.97 6.76 -7.56
C VAL A 249 11.68 7.96 -8.22
N ARG A 250 12.94 8.23 -7.86
CA ARG A 250 13.73 9.29 -8.50
C ARG A 250 14.03 9.00 -9.96
N VAL A 251 14.46 7.77 -10.25
CA VAL A 251 14.78 7.35 -11.62
C VAL A 251 13.51 7.44 -12.47
N GLN A 252 12.40 6.91 -11.99
CA GLN A 252 11.11 7.00 -12.67
C GLN A 252 10.65 8.46 -12.90
N CYS A 253 10.76 9.34 -11.89
CA CYS A 253 10.47 10.78 -12.07
C CYS A 253 11.34 11.41 -13.17
N MET A 254 12.64 11.15 -13.13
CA MET A 254 13.61 11.71 -14.06
C MET A 254 13.33 11.20 -15.48
N ASP A 255 13.04 9.92 -15.62
CA ASP A 255 12.71 9.28 -16.89
C ASP A 255 11.41 9.84 -17.47
N LEU A 256 10.38 10.07 -16.65
CA LEU A 256 9.13 10.71 -17.10
C LEU A 256 9.37 12.15 -17.57
N ILE A 257 10.14 12.96 -16.83
CA ILE A 257 10.45 14.33 -17.23
C ILE A 257 11.23 14.32 -18.56
N LEU A 258 12.25 13.47 -18.67
CA LEU A 258 13.06 13.34 -19.88
C LEU A 258 12.22 12.84 -21.05
N GLN A 259 11.36 11.84 -20.84
CA GLN A 259 10.47 11.32 -21.87
C GLN A 259 9.51 12.40 -22.36
N GLY A 260 8.93 13.18 -21.44
CA GLY A 260 8.08 14.33 -21.78
C GLY A 260 8.81 15.37 -22.62
N LEU A 261 10.02 15.76 -22.20
CA LEU A 261 10.85 16.70 -22.95
C LEU A 261 11.20 16.17 -24.34
N ARG A 262 11.68 14.92 -24.45
CA ARG A 262 12.04 14.29 -25.73
C ARG A 262 10.86 14.20 -26.69
N ASN A 263 9.67 13.93 -26.16
CA ASN A 263 8.45 13.88 -26.96
C ASN A 263 8.06 15.26 -27.51
N ILE A 264 8.31 16.34 -26.76
CA ILE A 264 7.98 17.71 -27.18
C ILE A 264 9.05 18.26 -28.14
N THR A 265 10.34 18.08 -27.82
CA THR A 265 11.45 18.63 -28.62
C THR A 265 11.77 17.78 -29.85
N GLY A 266 11.40 16.50 -29.85
CA GLY A 266 11.74 15.54 -30.90
C GLY A 266 13.17 14.99 -30.81
N GLU A 267 13.96 15.43 -29.83
CA GLU A 267 15.35 14.99 -29.68
C GLU A 267 15.47 13.75 -28.79
N LYS A 268 15.92 12.63 -29.35
CA LYS A 268 16.03 11.35 -28.62
C LYS A 268 17.09 11.37 -27.52
N ASN A 269 18.17 12.14 -27.71
CA ASN A 269 19.35 12.14 -26.84
C ASN A 269 19.40 13.33 -25.87
N LEU A 270 18.25 13.95 -25.60
CA LEU A 270 18.17 15.07 -24.67
C LEU A 270 18.53 14.61 -23.24
N ARG A 271 19.44 15.36 -22.61
CA ARG A 271 19.89 15.18 -21.22
C ARG A 271 19.59 16.43 -20.43
N MET A 272 18.94 16.28 -19.28
CA MET A 272 18.53 17.42 -18.46
C MET A 272 19.66 17.90 -17.56
N ASN A 273 20.07 19.15 -17.74
CA ASN A 273 20.98 19.86 -16.85
C ASN A 273 20.21 20.96 -16.10
N TYR A 274 19.97 20.75 -14.81
CA TYR A 274 19.17 21.67 -13.99
C TYR A 274 19.87 23.03 -13.76
N VAL A 275 21.20 23.08 -13.80
CA VAL A 275 21.96 24.33 -13.60
C VAL A 275 21.83 25.24 -14.82
N ASN A 276 21.87 24.64 -16.00
CA ASN A 276 21.77 25.34 -17.29
C ASN A 276 20.37 25.20 -17.92
N TYR A 277 19.35 24.93 -17.11
CA TYR A 277 18.02 24.63 -17.61
C TYR A 277 17.45 25.74 -18.51
N GLU A 278 17.65 26.99 -18.11
CA GLU A 278 17.14 28.15 -18.86
C GLU A 278 17.80 28.26 -20.23
N THR A 279 19.11 28.07 -20.34
CA THR A 279 19.82 28.17 -21.62
C THR A 279 19.58 26.96 -22.50
N ASP A 280 19.71 25.76 -21.94
CA ASP A 280 19.77 24.52 -22.70
C ASP A 280 18.37 24.02 -23.08
N ILE A 281 17.34 24.34 -22.29
CA ILE A 281 15.97 23.87 -22.55
C ILE A 281 15.06 25.03 -22.97
N VAL A 282 15.03 26.13 -22.22
CA VAL A 282 14.09 27.22 -22.48
C VAL A 282 14.52 28.05 -23.68
N VAL A 283 15.78 28.46 -23.76
CA VAL A 283 16.27 29.27 -24.89
C VAL A 283 16.48 28.41 -26.14
N HIS A 284 17.12 27.24 -26.01
CA HIS A 284 17.48 26.43 -27.17
C HIS A 284 16.30 25.68 -27.80
N HIS A 285 15.43 25.08 -26.97
CA HIS A 285 14.29 24.30 -27.47
C HIS A 285 12.95 25.03 -27.36
N HIS A 286 12.91 26.23 -26.76
CA HIS A 286 11.67 26.99 -26.55
C HIS A 286 10.60 26.23 -25.75
N VAL A 287 11.03 25.34 -24.83
CA VAL A 287 10.15 24.56 -23.95
C VAL A 287 10.39 24.95 -22.50
N LYS A 288 9.31 25.17 -21.75
CA LYS A 288 9.35 25.44 -20.31
C LYS A 288 8.49 24.43 -19.55
N ILE A 289 9.01 23.93 -18.43
CA ILE A 289 8.31 23.05 -17.50
C ILE A 289 7.52 23.95 -16.57
N ASP A 290 6.21 24.06 -16.84
CA ASP A 290 5.28 24.74 -15.96
C ASP A 290 4.60 23.75 -15.00
N GLY A 291 4.21 24.21 -13.82
CA GLY A 291 3.53 23.39 -12.81
C GLY A 291 4.45 22.72 -11.79
N TRP A 292 5.71 23.17 -11.66
CA TRP A 292 6.57 22.70 -10.56
C TRP A 292 5.91 23.01 -9.20
N PRO A 293 5.96 22.10 -8.20
CA PRO A 293 5.25 22.32 -6.95
C PRO A 293 5.67 23.60 -6.23
N ILE A 294 4.67 24.35 -5.75
CA ILE A 294 4.86 25.62 -5.05
C ILE A 294 5.67 25.39 -3.76
N GLY A 295 6.69 26.22 -3.55
CA GLY A 295 7.56 26.15 -2.37
C GLY A 295 8.71 25.13 -2.46
N ILE A 296 8.84 24.42 -3.59
CA ILE A 296 10.01 23.57 -3.87
C ILE A 296 10.91 24.30 -4.87
N LYS A 297 12.18 24.49 -4.51
CA LYS A 297 13.19 25.05 -5.43
C LYS A 297 13.32 24.13 -6.65
N PHE A 298 13.37 24.71 -7.85
CA PHE A 298 13.63 23.95 -9.07
C PHE A 298 15.10 23.53 -9.12
N GLU A 299 15.38 22.28 -8.78
CA GLU A 299 16.72 21.71 -8.72
C GLU A 299 16.69 20.21 -9.05
N SER A 300 17.86 19.60 -9.20
CA SER A 300 17.97 18.15 -9.45
C SER A 300 17.24 17.35 -8.38
N LEU A 301 16.47 16.34 -8.80
CA LEU A 301 15.76 15.41 -7.90
C LEU A 301 16.69 14.70 -6.90
N SER A 302 17.99 14.59 -7.23
CA SER A 302 19.01 14.06 -6.32
C SER A 302 19.25 14.95 -5.10
N ASN A 303 19.05 16.26 -5.22
CA ASN A 303 19.25 17.24 -4.15
C ASN A 303 18.04 17.34 -3.20
N LEU A 304 16.86 16.90 -3.64
CA LEU A 304 15.66 16.86 -2.80
C LEU A 304 15.83 15.82 -1.68
N LYS A 305 16.05 16.26 -0.43
CA LYS A 305 16.28 15.35 0.71
C LYS A 305 15.03 14.60 1.17
N ASN A 306 13.84 15.11 0.86
CA ASN A 306 12.58 14.59 1.39
C ASN A 306 11.85 13.70 0.37
N LEU A 307 11.59 12.44 0.74
CA LEU A 307 10.88 11.46 -0.11
C LEU A 307 9.45 11.93 -0.47
N LEU A 308 8.74 12.57 0.45
CA LEU A 308 7.38 13.09 0.19
C LEU A 308 7.38 14.17 -0.90
N LEU A 309 8.43 15.00 -0.96
CA LEU A 309 8.55 16.00 -2.02
C LEU A 309 8.79 15.34 -3.38
N ARG A 310 9.54 14.24 -3.42
CA ARG A 310 9.77 13.47 -4.65
C ARG A 310 8.50 12.79 -5.15
N ILE A 311 7.73 12.19 -4.24
CA ILE A 311 6.43 11.56 -4.56
C ILE A 311 5.45 12.62 -5.10
N ARG A 312 5.38 13.80 -4.46
CA ARG A 312 4.52 14.89 -4.97
C ARG A 312 4.93 15.37 -6.35
N VAL A 313 6.23 15.48 -6.63
CA VAL A 313 6.73 15.81 -7.97
C VAL A 313 6.35 14.69 -8.96
N PHE A 314 6.47 13.42 -8.58
CA PHE A 314 6.07 12.29 -9.42
C PHE A 314 4.60 12.33 -9.81
N GLU A 315 3.70 12.48 -8.83
CA GLU A 315 2.25 12.53 -9.03
C GLU A 315 1.87 13.65 -10.00
N LEU A 316 2.46 14.83 -9.83
CA LEU A 316 2.17 16.00 -10.65
C LEU A 316 2.70 15.84 -12.09
N VAL A 317 3.93 15.33 -12.24
CA VAL A 317 4.50 15.02 -13.56
C VAL A 317 3.64 13.99 -14.29
N HIS A 318 3.22 12.93 -13.59
CA HIS A 318 2.38 11.88 -14.15
C HIS A 318 0.99 12.41 -14.57
N GLU A 319 0.37 13.26 -13.75
CA GLU A 319 -0.92 13.89 -14.05
C GLU A 319 -0.84 14.82 -15.29
N VAL A 320 0.18 15.67 -15.35
CA VAL A 320 0.36 16.62 -16.46
C VAL A 320 0.67 15.91 -17.78
N MET A 321 1.51 14.86 -17.73
CA MET A 321 1.85 14.06 -18.91
C MET A 321 0.64 13.31 -19.47
N ASN A 322 -0.24 12.78 -18.60
CA ASN A 322 -1.42 12.04 -19.06
C ASN A 322 -2.58 12.95 -19.50
N THR A 323 -2.67 14.17 -18.99
CA THR A 323 -3.79 15.09 -19.29
C THR A 323 -3.60 15.90 -20.58
N ARG A 324 -2.36 16.07 -21.07
CA ARG A 324 -2.06 16.92 -22.24
C ARG A 324 -1.84 16.20 -23.56
N VAL A 325 -1.93 14.87 -23.60
CA VAL A 325 -1.97 14.11 -24.87
C VAL A 325 -3.41 13.94 -25.34
N LYS A 326 -4.08 15.06 -25.67
CA LYS A 326 -5.17 15.02 -26.63
C LYS A 326 -4.65 15.70 -27.89
N PRO A 327 -4.47 14.95 -29.00
CA PRO A 327 -4.09 15.59 -30.25
C PRO A 327 -5.14 16.65 -30.57
N LYS A 328 -4.71 17.88 -30.80
CA LYS A 328 -5.57 18.86 -31.48
C LYS A 328 -5.86 18.25 -32.86
N LEU A 329 -7.10 17.82 -33.06
CA LEU A 329 -7.64 17.49 -34.37
C LEU A 329 -7.58 18.72 -35.28
#